data_AF-A0A7K2NQU5-F1
#
_entry.id   AF-A0A7K2NQU5-F1
#
_cell.length_a   1.000
_cell.length_b   1.000
_cell.length_c   1.000
_cell.angle_alpha   90.00
_cell.angle_beta   90.00
_cell.angle_gamma   90.00
#
_symmetry.space_group_name_H-M   'P 1'
#
loop_
_entity.id
_entity.type
_entity.pdbx_description
1 polymer ?
#
loop_
_entity_poly.entity_id
_entity_poly.type
_entity_poly.pdbx_seq_one_letter_code
_entity_poly.pdbx_strand_id
1 'polypeptide(L)'
;MTSTLVKEASPPAAPGPAPLRRPRRRRAAVALLFVLPALLLLGALVVYPVLFSVGRSFFDASGTRFVGGENYTEMFRDPATLKAVRNTAIWVVVAPTLLTGLGLILAVLVEKVRWATAFKLLLFMPMAVSFLAAGIVFRLAYDHDPDKGVLNAAVTGVHDAFAGTSSYPGARARDGQEGGLVKGADGSYRTGAGVSAGDTVALGLVGVAPDDLPSGTESAYGA
;
A
#
# COMPACT_ATOMS: atom_id res chain seq x y z
N MET A 1 7.97 12.18 89.71
CA MET A 1 6.55 12.49 89.45
C MET A 1 6.36 12.49 87.94
N THR A 2 5.90 11.38 87.37
CA THR A 2 5.81 11.17 85.92
C THR A 2 4.33 11.15 85.55
N SER A 3 3.88 12.23 84.92
CA SER A 3 2.50 12.41 84.47
C SER A 3 2.25 11.58 83.21
N THR A 4 1.49 10.50 83.34
CA THR A 4 0.96 9.73 82.22
C THR A 4 -0.26 10.45 81.66
N LEU A 5 -0.09 11.13 80.52
CA LEU A 5 -1.20 11.66 79.74
C LEU A 5 -1.98 10.50 79.11
N VAL A 6 -3.19 10.27 79.63
CA VAL A 6 -4.19 9.39 79.03
C VAL A 6 -4.62 10.00 77.71
N LYS A 7 -4.31 9.32 76.61
CA LYS A 7 -4.80 9.64 75.27
C LYS A 7 -6.27 9.25 75.20
N GLU A 8 -7.15 10.22 75.42
CA GLU A 8 -8.59 10.06 75.19
C GLU A 8 -8.82 9.64 73.73
N ALA A 9 -9.46 8.49 73.56
CA ALA A 9 -9.90 8.00 72.26
C ALA A 9 -11.05 8.90 71.78
N SER A 10 -10.85 9.60 70.67
CA SER A 10 -11.90 10.37 70.01
C SER A 10 -13.08 9.46 69.64
N PRO A 11 -14.33 9.92 69.82
CA PRO A 11 -15.51 9.13 69.49
C PRO A 11 -15.54 8.77 67.98
N PRO A 12 -16.08 7.60 67.61
CA PRO A 12 -16.14 7.17 66.21
C PRO A 12 -16.94 8.21 65.41
N ALA A 13 -16.33 8.73 64.35
CA ALA A 13 -16.96 9.67 63.44
C ALA A 13 -18.27 9.06 62.91
N ALA A 14 -19.36 9.82 63.05
CA ALA A 14 -20.67 9.42 62.54
C ALA A 14 -20.59 9.08 61.04
N PRO A 15 -21.27 8.02 60.57
CA PRO A 15 -21.25 7.66 59.17
C PRO A 15 -21.78 8.83 58.32
N GLY A 16 -20.92 9.36 57.45
CA GLY A 16 -21.29 10.44 56.54
C GLY A 16 -22.46 10.02 55.64
N PRO A 17 -23.29 10.98 55.17
CA PRO A 17 -24.45 10.67 54.35
C PRO A 17 -24.05 9.88 53.10
N ALA A 18 -24.72 8.74 52.89
CA ALA A 18 -24.47 7.87 51.75
C ALA A 18 -24.65 8.64 50.43
N PRO A 19 -23.75 8.48 49.44
CA PRO A 19 -23.81 9.25 48.20
C PRO A 19 -25.12 8.96 47.47
N LEU A 20 -25.92 10.02 47.26
CA LEU A 20 -27.18 9.97 46.53
C LEU A 20 -26.93 9.39 45.13
N ARG A 21 -27.38 8.15 44.91
CA ARG A 21 -27.33 7.47 43.61
C ARG A 21 -28.19 8.25 42.61
N ARG A 22 -27.57 9.15 41.83
CA ARG A 22 -28.23 9.83 40.71
C ARG A 22 -28.89 8.79 39.79
N PRO A 23 -30.13 8.99 39.34
CA PRO A 23 -30.85 8.01 38.53
C PRO A 23 -30.06 7.73 37.25
N ARG A 24 -29.87 6.44 36.95
CA ARG A 24 -29.04 5.91 35.85
C ARG A 24 -29.41 6.54 34.49
N ARG A 25 -30.68 6.89 34.29
CA ARG A 25 -31.20 7.62 33.11
C ARG A 25 -30.61 9.02 32.93
N ARG A 26 -30.42 9.80 34.01
CA ARG A 26 -29.85 11.15 33.93
C ARG A 26 -28.37 11.12 33.55
N ARG A 27 -27.63 10.10 33.99
CA ARG A 27 -26.23 9.88 33.57
C ARG A 27 -26.14 9.50 32.10
N ALA A 28 -27.02 8.61 31.62
CA ALA A 28 -27.07 8.23 30.21
C ALA A 28 -27.46 9.40 29.28
N ALA A 29 -28.44 10.21 29.67
CA ALA A 29 -28.85 11.39 28.89
C ALA A 29 -27.73 12.44 28.78
N VAL A 30 -27.00 12.69 29.87
CA VAL A 30 -25.84 13.60 29.84
C VAL A 30 -24.72 13.01 28.98
N ALA A 31 -24.39 11.72 29.13
CA ALA A 31 -23.38 11.07 28.28
C ALA A 31 -23.76 11.14 26.80
N LEU A 32 -25.04 10.90 26.46
CA LEU A 32 -25.53 11.01 25.10
C LEU A 32 -25.40 12.43 24.57
N LEU A 33 -25.73 13.46 25.36
CA LEU A 33 -25.58 14.86 24.96
C LEU A 33 -24.13 15.24 24.60
N PHE A 34 -23.15 14.70 25.34
CA PHE A 34 -21.73 14.93 25.05
C PHE A 34 -21.23 14.14 23.83
N VAL A 35 -21.78 12.96 23.56
CA VAL A 35 -21.41 12.11 22.42
C VAL A 35 -22.18 12.48 21.15
N LEU A 36 -23.34 13.15 21.28
CA LEU A 36 -24.22 13.50 20.18
C LEU A 36 -23.53 14.29 19.06
N PRO A 37 -22.71 15.34 19.31
CA PRO A 37 -22.03 16.07 18.24
C PRO A 37 -21.07 15.19 17.43
N ALA A 38 -20.35 14.29 18.11
CA ALA A 38 -19.46 13.35 17.44
C ALA A 38 -20.25 12.33 16.60
N LEU A 39 -21.37 11.83 17.10
CA LEU A 39 -22.25 10.92 16.34
C LEU A 39 -22.92 11.61 15.16
N LEU A 40 -23.32 12.87 15.29
CA LEU A 40 -23.87 13.64 14.18
C LEU A 40 -22.83 13.84 13.08
N LEU A 41 -21.60 14.21 13.44
CA LEU A 41 -20.50 14.34 12.49
C LEU A 41 -20.16 12.99 11.83
N LEU A 42 -20.03 11.91 12.60
CA LEU A 42 -19.80 10.57 12.07
C LEU A 42 -20.95 10.13 11.13
N GLY A 43 -22.19 10.40 11.55
CA GLY A 43 -23.39 10.12 10.78
C GLY A 43 -23.39 10.84 9.44
N ALA A 44 -23.12 12.15 9.44
CA ALA A 44 -23.15 12.98 8.25
C ALA A 44 -21.95 12.77 7.32
N LEU A 45 -20.74 12.58 7.87
CA LEU A 45 -19.49 12.54 7.09
C LEU A 45 -19.06 11.12 6.70
N VAL A 46 -19.52 10.09 7.40
CA VAL A 46 -19.12 8.69 7.14
C VAL A 46 -20.32 7.83 6.81
N VAL A 47 -21.32 7.77 7.68
CA VAL A 47 -22.44 6.85 7.50
C VAL A 47 -23.30 7.25 6.30
N TYR A 48 -23.63 8.53 6.17
CA TYR A 48 -24.43 9.06 5.05
C TYR A 48 -23.79 8.76 3.69
N PRO A 49 -22.53 9.13 3.39
CA PRO A 49 -21.94 8.85 2.08
C PRO A 49 -21.78 7.34 1.81
N VAL A 50 -21.56 6.51 2.85
CA VAL A 50 -21.55 5.05 2.68
C VAL A 50 -22.92 4.53 2.27
N LEU A 51 -23.98 4.90 3.01
CA LEU A 51 -25.34 4.49 2.67
C LEU A 51 -25.78 5.02 1.31
N PHE A 52 -25.42 6.27 0.98
CA PHE A 52 -25.66 6.85 -0.32
C PHE A 52 -24.94 6.09 -1.44
N SER A 53 -23.67 5.71 -1.23
CA SER A 53 -22.88 4.93 -2.19
C SER A 53 -23.45 3.53 -2.39
N VAL A 54 -23.88 2.87 -1.31
CA VAL A 54 -24.58 1.58 -1.37
C VAL A 54 -25.93 1.71 -2.08
N GLY A 55 -26.67 2.79 -1.85
CA GLY A 55 -27.89 3.06 -2.62
C GLY A 55 -27.59 3.26 -4.10
N ARG A 56 -26.55 4.05 -4.43
CA ARG A 56 -26.12 4.35 -5.80
C ARG A 56 -25.59 3.15 -6.56
N SER A 57 -25.02 2.14 -5.89
CA SER A 57 -24.49 0.94 -6.55
C SER A 57 -25.57 0.05 -7.16
N PHE A 58 -26.84 0.21 -6.77
CA PHE A 58 -27.98 -0.46 -7.41
C PHE A 58 -28.52 0.26 -8.66
N PHE A 59 -27.95 1.42 -8.99
CA PHE A 59 -28.28 2.17 -10.21
C PHE A 59 -27.18 2.04 -11.24
N ASP A 60 -27.51 2.34 -12.50
CA ASP A 60 -26.54 2.40 -13.58
C ASP A 60 -25.48 3.50 -13.36
N ALA A 61 -24.49 3.55 -14.26
CA ALA A 61 -23.41 4.54 -14.20
C ALA A 61 -23.95 5.99 -14.17
N SER A 62 -25.04 6.26 -14.91
CA SER A 62 -25.69 7.57 -14.94
C SER A 62 -26.47 7.89 -13.66
N GLY A 63 -26.86 6.88 -12.88
CA GLY A 63 -27.66 7.02 -11.66
C GLY A 63 -29.15 7.26 -11.90
N THR A 64 -29.62 7.05 -13.14
CA THR A 64 -31.00 7.32 -13.53
C THR A 64 -31.83 6.04 -13.59
N ARG A 65 -31.20 4.90 -13.91
CA ARG A 65 -31.89 3.61 -14.03
C ARG A 65 -31.52 2.70 -12.88
N PHE A 66 -32.53 2.17 -12.18
CA PHE A 66 -32.32 1.11 -11.20
C PHE A 66 -32.01 -0.21 -11.93
N VAL A 67 -30.82 -0.77 -11.71
CA VAL A 67 -30.35 -2.03 -12.31
C VAL A 67 -30.28 -3.18 -11.29
N GLY A 68 -30.66 -2.91 -10.04
CA GLY A 68 -30.62 -3.90 -8.97
C GLY A 68 -29.19 -4.44 -8.78
N GLY A 69 -29.03 -5.76 -8.84
CA GLY A 69 -27.74 -6.43 -8.59
C GLY A 69 -26.80 -6.56 -9.80
N GLU A 70 -27.18 -6.04 -10.97
CA GLU A 70 -26.46 -6.30 -12.23
C GLU A 70 -24.98 -5.87 -12.18
N ASN A 71 -24.70 -4.69 -11.59
CA ASN A 71 -23.34 -4.18 -11.38
C ASN A 71 -22.46 -5.15 -10.59
N TYR A 72 -23.03 -5.83 -9.59
CA TYR A 72 -22.29 -6.81 -8.79
C TYR A 72 -22.00 -8.07 -9.61
N THR A 73 -22.97 -8.55 -10.40
CA THR A 73 -22.74 -9.71 -11.28
C THR A 73 -21.64 -9.45 -12.32
N GLU A 74 -21.57 -8.22 -12.84
CA GLU A 74 -20.53 -7.81 -13.79
C GLU A 74 -19.15 -7.74 -13.12
N MET A 75 -19.06 -7.18 -11.91
CA MET A 75 -17.82 -7.16 -11.12
C MET A 75 -17.24 -8.56 -10.89
N PHE A 76 -18.07 -9.60 -10.71
CA PHE A 76 -17.60 -10.97 -10.52
C PHE A 76 -17.25 -11.70 -11.82
N ARG A 77 -17.60 -11.15 -12.98
CA ARG A 77 -17.23 -11.70 -14.29
C ARG A 77 -15.99 -11.05 -14.88
N ASP A 78 -15.72 -9.80 -14.54
CA ASP A 78 -14.54 -9.08 -15.01
C ASP A 78 -13.23 -9.65 -14.41
N PRO A 79 -12.32 -10.22 -15.24
CA PRO A 79 -11.04 -10.73 -14.78
C PRO A 79 -10.15 -9.67 -14.12
N ALA A 80 -10.25 -8.41 -14.54
CA ALA A 80 -9.45 -7.32 -13.97
C ALA A 80 -9.89 -7.02 -12.53
N THR A 81 -11.20 -6.90 -12.29
CA THR A 81 -11.79 -6.75 -10.96
C THR A 81 -11.44 -7.91 -10.04
N LEU A 82 -11.58 -9.16 -10.49
CA LEU A 82 -11.20 -10.34 -9.69
C LEU A 82 -9.71 -10.36 -9.33
N LYS A 83 -8.84 -9.97 -10.27
CA LYS A 83 -7.40 -9.86 -10.02
C LYS A 83 -7.10 -8.78 -8.99
N ALA A 84 -7.75 -7.62 -9.08
CA ALA A 84 -7.61 -6.55 -8.10
C ALA A 84 -8.05 -7.00 -6.70
N VAL A 85 -9.24 -7.61 -6.58
CA VAL A 85 -9.77 -8.12 -5.31
C VAL A 85 -8.83 -9.17 -4.69
N ARG A 86 -8.33 -10.13 -5.49
CA ARG A 86 -7.37 -11.13 -5.03
C ARG A 86 -6.09 -10.47 -4.52
N ASN A 87 -5.51 -9.53 -5.27
CA ASN A 87 -4.29 -8.85 -4.87
C ASN A 87 -4.49 -8.05 -3.58
N THR A 88 -5.60 -7.32 -3.47
CA THR A 88 -5.95 -6.59 -2.23
C THR A 88 -6.15 -7.54 -1.06
N ALA A 89 -6.84 -8.66 -1.24
CA ALA A 89 -7.03 -9.65 -0.19
C ALA A 89 -5.70 -10.24 0.29
N ILE A 90 -4.79 -10.58 -0.64
CA ILE A 90 -3.43 -11.02 -0.30
C ILE A 90 -2.72 -9.94 0.51
N TRP A 91 -2.76 -8.68 0.08
CA TRP A 91 -2.11 -7.57 0.78
C TRP A 91 -2.66 -7.34 2.19
N VAL A 92 -3.99 -7.36 2.36
CA VAL A 92 -4.66 -7.14 3.66
C VAL A 92 -4.33 -8.25 4.67
N VAL A 93 -4.03 -9.47 4.21
CA VAL A 93 -3.66 -10.58 5.11
C VAL A 93 -2.14 -10.63 5.32
N VAL A 94 -1.38 -10.66 4.24
CA VAL A 94 0.06 -10.90 4.27
C VAL A 94 0.81 -9.74 4.92
N ALA A 95 0.53 -8.50 4.52
CA ALA A 95 1.30 -7.36 5.03
C ALA A 95 1.11 -7.15 6.54
N PRO A 96 -0.11 -7.08 7.11
CA PRO A 96 -0.26 -6.97 8.56
C PRO A 96 0.31 -8.17 9.31
N THR A 97 0.11 -9.40 8.82
CA THR A 97 0.64 -10.60 9.48
C THR A 97 2.17 -10.56 9.56
N LEU A 98 2.84 -10.23 8.45
CA LEU A 98 4.29 -10.13 8.41
C LEU A 98 4.81 -8.95 9.23
N LEU A 99 4.24 -7.75 9.07
CA LEU A 99 4.69 -6.55 9.79
C LEU A 99 4.46 -6.67 11.30
N THR A 100 3.30 -7.17 11.74
CA THR A 100 3.02 -7.40 13.16
C THR A 100 3.90 -8.51 13.73
N GLY A 101 4.08 -9.62 12.99
CA GLY A 101 4.97 -10.70 13.40
C GLY A 101 6.42 -10.23 13.57
N LEU A 102 6.96 -9.54 12.57
CA LEU A 102 8.31 -9.00 12.61
C LEU A 102 8.47 -7.92 13.68
N GLY A 103 7.46 -7.04 13.82
CA GLY A 103 7.42 -6.02 14.87
C GLY A 103 7.45 -6.62 16.27
N LEU A 104 6.73 -7.73 16.50
CA LEU A 104 6.75 -8.43 17.79
C LEU A 104 8.10 -9.09 18.07
N ILE A 105 8.71 -9.74 17.07
CA ILE A 105 10.05 -10.33 17.19
C ILE A 105 11.06 -9.24 17.57
N LEU A 106 11.05 -8.11 16.86
CA LEU A 106 11.93 -6.98 17.15
C LEU A 106 11.65 -6.39 18.54
N ALA A 107 10.38 -6.26 18.94
CA ALA A 107 10.03 -5.73 20.26
C ALA A 107 10.63 -6.57 21.40
N VAL A 108 10.50 -7.91 21.31
CA VAL A 108 11.07 -8.85 22.29
C VAL A 108 12.60 -8.80 22.30
N LEU A 109 13.23 -8.68 21.13
CA LEU A 109 14.69 -8.62 21.03
C LEU A 109 15.25 -7.33 21.62
N VAL A 110 14.61 -6.20 21.33
CA VAL A 110 15.02 -4.87 21.81
C VAL A 110 14.88 -4.74 23.32
N GLU A 111 13.95 -5.46 23.96
CA GLU A 111 13.79 -5.46 25.42
C GLU A 111 15.03 -5.98 26.16
N LYS A 112 15.86 -6.81 25.52
CA LYS A 112 17.11 -7.31 26.09
C LYS A 112 18.31 -6.37 25.88
N VAL A 113 18.14 -5.25 25.18
CA VAL A 113 19.23 -4.33 24.80
C VAL A 113 19.33 -3.16 25.78
N ARG A 114 20.56 -2.83 26.23
CA ARG A 114 20.83 -1.76 27.20
C ARG A 114 20.40 -0.35 26.73
N TRP A 115 20.32 -0.15 25.42
CA TRP A 115 19.89 1.10 24.76
C TRP A 115 18.51 0.98 24.08
N ALA A 116 17.62 0.14 24.62
CA ALA A 116 16.30 -0.16 24.04
C ALA A 116 15.50 1.09 23.62
N THR A 117 15.58 2.18 24.39
CA THR A 117 14.89 3.44 24.07
C THR A 117 15.36 4.06 22.75
N ALA A 118 16.68 4.10 22.49
CA ALA A 118 17.22 4.64 21.25
C ALA A 118 16.81 3.79 20.03
N PHE A 119 16.84 2.46 20.17
CA PHE A 119 16.36 1.55 19.14
C PHE A 119 14.87 1.70 18.85
N LYS A 120 14.02 1.83 19.88
CA LYS A 120 12.59 2.10 19.71
C LYS A 120 12.36 3.42 18.99
N LEU A 121 13.08 4.48 19.35
CA LEU A 121 12.98 5.77 18.67
C LEU A 121 13.33 5.66 17.18
N LEU A 122 14.41 4.96 16.82
CA LEU A 122 14.78 4.75 15.42
C LEU A 122 13.74 3.93 14.65
N LEU A 123 13.19 2.87 15.26
CA LEU A 123 12.16 2.02 14.65
C LEU A 123 10.83 2.75 14.46
N PHE A 124 10.48 3.69 15.34
CA PHE A 124 9.25 4.47 15.27
C PHE A 124 9.41 5.81 14.52
N MET A 125 10.63 6.30 14.33
CA MET A 125 10.92 7.53 13.59
C MET A 125 10.22 7.61 12.21
N PRO A 126 10.18 6.53 11.40
CA PRO A 126 9.52 6.57 10.09
C PRO A 126 8.02 6.84 10.15
N MET A 127 7.33 6.59 11.27
CA MET A 127 5.91 6.89 11.41
C MET A 127 5.60 8.39 11.34
N ALA A 128 6.60 9.25 11.56
CA ALA A 128 6.48 10.69 11.39
C ALA A 128 6.59 11.14 9.92
N VAL A 129 7.07 10.27 9.02
CA VAL A 129 7.22 10.58 7.59
C VAL A 129 5.85 10.46 6.91
N SER A 130 5.48 11.47 6.12
CA SER A 130 4.23 11.42 5.37
C SER A 130 4.28 10.38 4.26
N PHE A 131 3.14 9.77 3.93
CA PHE A 131 3.05 8.84 2.80
C PHE A 131 3.50 9.47 1.48
N LEU A 132 3.24 10.76 1.29
CA LEU A 132 3.71 11.50 0.11
C LEU A 132 5.24 11.58 0.07
N ALA A 133 5.88 11.97 1.18
CA ALA A 133 7.34 12.05 1.26
C ALA A 133 7.98 10.68 1.05
N ALA A 134 7.43 9.63 1.68
CA ALA A 134 7.86 8.27 1.44
C ALA A 134 7.72 7.89 -0.05
N GLY A 135 6.60 8.21 -0.69
CA GLY A 135 6.39 7.99 -2.12
C GLY A 135 7.42 8.69 -3.01
N ILE A 136 7.80 9.93 -2.69
CA ILE A 136 8.84 10.67 -3.41
C ILE A 136 10.21 10.02 -3.21
N VAL A 137 10.56 9.63 -1.98
CA VAL A 137 11.82 8.95 -1.67
C VAL A 137 11.91 7.63 -2.44
N PHE A 138 10.84 6.82 -2.44
CA PHE A 138 10.81 5.57 -3.21
C PHE A 138 10.90 5.84 -4.71
N ARG A 139 10.17 6.83 -5.24
CA ARG A 139 10.27 7.22 -6.65
C ARG A 139 11.70 7.59 -7.03
N LEU A 140 12.38 8.38 -6.22
CA LEU A 140 13.74 8.83 -6.49
C LEU A 140 14.75 7.69 -6.31
N ALA A 141 14.55 6.82 -5.33
CA ALA A 141 15.41 5.66 -5.11
C ALA A 141 15.34 4.65 -6.28
N TYR A 142 14.15 4.47 -6.85
CA TYR A 142 13.87 3.58 -7.97
C TYR A 142 13.78 4.30 -9.32
N ASP A 143 14.35 5.50 -9.44
CA ASP A 143 14.35 6.23 -10.70
C ASP A 143 14.97 5.36 -11.81
N HIS A 144 14.38 5.41 -13.00
CA HIS A 144 14.82 4.61 -14.13
C HIS A 144 16.18 5.04 -14.65
N ASP A 145 16.52 6.32 -14.47
CA ASP A 145 17.83 6.87 -14.76
C ASP A 145 18.86 6.33 -13.73
N PRO A 146 19.82 5.48 -14.14
CA PRO A 146 20.81 4.89 -13.22
C PRO A 146 21.66 5.93 -12.50
N ASP A 147 21.81 7.14 -13.05
CA ASP A 147 22.59 8.20 -12.42
C ASP A 147 21.82 8.92 -11.29
N LYS A 148 20.50 8.71 -11.21
CA LYS A 148 19.60 9.31 -10.22
C LYS A 148 19.00 8.29 -9.26
N GLY A 149 18.70 7.09 -9.73
CA GLY A 149 18.10 6.00 -8.98
C GLY A 149 19.14 5.20 -8.20
N VAL A 150 19.46 5.60 -6.97
CA VAL A 150 20.53 4.98 -6.16
C VAL A 150 20.35 3.46 -5.99
N LEU A 151 19.12 2.97 -5.83
CA LEU A 151 18.88 1.52 -5.71
C LEU A 151 19.00 0.80 -7.06
N ASN A 152 18.46 1.38 -8.14
CA ASN A 152 18.60 0.80 -9.48
C ASN A 152 20.06 0.76 -9.91
N ALA A 153 20.82 1.84 -9.68
CA ALA A 153 22.25 1.93 -9.94
C ALA A 153 23.06 0.84 -9.23
N ALA A 154 22.74 0.58 -7.96
CA ALA A 154 23.39 -0.48 -7.19
C ALA A 154 23.08 -1.86 -7.77
N VAL A 155 21.83 -2.11 -8.18
CA VAL A 155 21.42 -3.39 -8.78
C VAL A 155 22.03 -3.59 -10.16
N THR A 156 22.02 -2.57 -11.02
CA THR A 156 22.65 -2.65 -12.35
C THR A 156 24.16 -2.78 -12.24
N GLY A 157 24.82 -2.06 -11.34
CA GLY A 157 26.26 -2.21 -11.12
C GLY A 157 26.65 -3.61 -10.66
N VAL A 158 25.86 -4.24 -9.79
CA VAL A 158 26.07 -5.66 -9.43
C VAL A 158 25.79 -6.58 -10.61
N HIS A 159 24.70 -6.36 -11.36
CA HIS A 159 24.37 -7.16 -12.54
C HIS A 159 25.47 -7.10 -13.60
N ASP A 160 25.95 -5.91 -13.92
CA ASP A 160 26.93 -5.66 -14.97
C ASP A 160 28.33 -6.17 -14.60
N ALA A 161 28.59 -6.37 -13.31
CA ALA A 161 29.77 -7.10 -12.84
C ALA A 161 29.74 -8.61 -13.20
N PHE A 162 28.56 -9.19 -13.45
CA PHE A 162 28.40 -10.61 -13.78
C PHE A 162 27.87 -10.87 -15.20
N ALA A 163 27.24 -9.89 -15.85
CA ALA A 163 26.68 -9.98 -17.19
C ALA A 163 27.26 -8.87 -18.08
N GLY A 164 27.76 -9.22 -19.27
CA GLY A 164 28.33 -8.25 -20.21
C GLY A 164 27.34 -7.15 -20.60
N THR A 165 27.83 -5.93 -20.74
CA THR A 165 27.03 -4.74 -21.04
C THR A 165 26.45 -4.85 -22.46
N SER A 166 25.13 -4.78 -22.59
CA SER A 166 24.46 -4.63 -23.90
C SER A 166 24.56 -3.17 -24.33
N SER A 167 24.81 -2.91 -25.62
CA SER A 167 24.76 -1.55 -26.19
C SER A 167 23.36 -0.93 -26.10
N TYR A 168 22.31 -1.75 -25.93
CA TYR A 168 20.94 -1.31 -25.72
C TYR A 168 20.27 -2.18 -24.64
N PRO A 169 20.45 -1.85 -23.35
CA PRO A 169 19.97 -2.69 -22.23
C PRO A 169 18.43 -2.79 -22.16
N GLY A 170 17.71 -1.75 -22.60
CA GLY A 170 16.25 -1.69 -22.61
C GLY A 170 15.59 -2.26 -23.87
N ALA A 171 16.38 -2.65 -24.87
CA ALA A 171 15.88 -3.10 -26.17
C ALA A 171 15.06 -4.39 -26.03
N ARG A 172 13.76 -4.32 -26.35
CA ARG A 172 12.89 -5.49 -26.40
C ARG A 172 12.37 -5.67 -27.83
N ALA A 173 12.63 -6.85 -28.38
CA ALA A 173 11.98 -7.27 -29.61
C ALA A 173 10.47 -7.41 -29.37
N ARG A 174 9.66 -6.94 -30.32
CA ARG A 174 8.22 -7.19 -30.27
C ARG A 174 7.96 -8.66 -30.61
N ASP A 175 7.74 -9.47 -29.57
CA ASP A 175 7.46 -10.90 -29.71
C ASP A 175 6.01 -11.14 -30.20
N GLY A 176 5.81 -12.19 -31.02
CA GLY A 176 4.48 -12.69 -31.38
C GLY A 176 3.80 -12.03 -32.60
N GLN A 177 4.56 -11.35 -33.47
CA GLN A 177 4.02 -10.93 -34.76
C GLN A 177 3.92 -12.13 -35.70
N GLU A 178 2.79 -12.29 -36.41
CA GLU A 178 2.58 -13.41 -37.35
C GLU A 178 3.69 -13.41 -38.43
N GLY A 179 4.38 -14.56 -38.59
CA GLY A 179 5.54 -14.69 -39.48
C GLY A 179 6.87 -14.13 -38.93
N GLY A 180 6.89 -13.62 -37.70
CA GLY A 180 8.05 -13.02 -37.05
C GLY A 180 8.95 -14.01 -36.29
N LEU A 181 9.91 -13.45 -35.56
CA LEU A 181 10.84 -14.19 -34.71
C LEU A 181 10.18 -14.61 -33.39
N VAL A 182 10.47 -15.84 -32.98
CA VAL A 182 10.07 -16.43 -31.69
C VAL A 182 11.31 -16.61 -30.83
N LYS A 183 11.25 -16.12 -29.60
CA LYS A 183 12.34 -16.24 -28.63
C LYS A 183 12.37 -17.65 -28.03
N GLY A 184 13.49 -18.34 -28.20
CA GLY A 184 13.80 -19.63 -27.58
C GLY A 184 14.14 -19.49 -26.10
N ALA A 185 14.00 -20.58 -25.35
CA ALA A 185 14.34 -20.63 -23.92
C ALA A 185 15.84 -20.40 -23.64
N ASP A 186 16.68 -20.60 -24.65
CA ASP A 186 18.12 -20.36 -24.68
C ASP A 186 18.48 -18.90 -25.04
N GLY A 187 17.48 -18.04 -25.29
CA GLY A 187 17.69 -16.65 -25.73
C GLY A 187 17.94 -16.50 -27.23
N SER A 188 17.95 -17.60 -28.00
CA SER A 188 18.02 -17.54 -29.48
C SER A 188 16.71 -17.02 -30.06
N TYR A 189 16.75 -16.39 -31.24
CA TYR A 189 15.55 -16.06 -32.00
C TYR A 189 15.44 -17.00 -33.21
N ARG A 190 14.26 -17.59 -33.40
CA ARG A 190 13.97 -18.53 -34.50
C ARG A 190 12.77 -18.02 -35.30
N THR A 191 12.71 -18.30 -36.59
CA THR A 191 11.51 -17.98 -37.37
C THR A 191 10.35 -18.87 -36.91
N GLY A 192 9.15 -18.30 -36.77
CA GLY A 192 7.96 -19.08 -36.42
C GLY A 192 7.54 -20.10 -37.50
N ALA A 193 8.01 -19.92 -38.73
CA ALA A 193 7.77 -20.79 -39.88
C ALA A 193 9.09 -21.14 -40.60
N GLY A 194 9.11 -22.27 -41.33
CA GLY A 194 10.23 -22.62 -42.21
C GLY A 194 10.25 -21.69 -43.42
N VAL A 195 11.44 -21.18 -43.76
CA VAL A 195 11.64 -20.18 -44.83
C VAL A 195 12.61 -20.73 -45.87
N SER A 196 12.34 -20.44 -47.15
CA SER A 196 13.13 -20.83 -48.31
C SER A 196 13.83 -19.63 -48.95
N ALA A 197 14.82 -19.88 -49.81
CA ALA A 197 15.53 -18.82 -50.53
C ALA A 197 14.55 -18.04 -51.42
N GLY A 198 14.40 -16.73 -51.15
CA GLY A 198 13.45 -15.84 -51.81
C GLY A 198 12.29 -15.38 -50.92
N ASP A 199 12.09 -16.00 -49.76
CA ASP A 199 11.07 -15.58 -48.80
C ASP A 199 11.52 -14.33 -48.01
N THR A 200 10.57 -13.44 -47.70
CA THR A 200 10.81 -12.28 -46.83
C THR A 200 10.41 -12.61 -45.39
N VAL A 201 11.28 -12.25 -44.44
CA VAL A 201 11.03 -12.45 -43.00
C VAL A 201 11.07 -11.09 -42.32
N ALA A 202 10.01 -10.79 -41.56
CA ALA A 202 9.97 -9.59 -40.73
C ALA A 202 10.87 -9.81 -39.50
N LEU A 203 12.02 -9.16 -39.47
CA LEU A 203 12.78 -8.98 -38.24
C LEU A 203 11.91 -8.12 -37.31
N GLY A 204 11.48 -8.68 -36.18
CA GLY A 204 10.61 -7.98 -35.24
C GLY A 204 11.22 -6.61 -34.89
N LEU A 205 10.40 -5.56 -34.92
CA LEU A 205 10.86 -4.23 -34.54
C LEU A 205 11.34 -4.28 -33.08
N VAL A 206 12.55 -3.78 -32.85
CA VAL A 206 13.12 -3.66 -31.51
C VAL A 206 12.81 -2.27 -31.01
N GLY A 207 12.02 -2.18 -29.93
CA GLY A 207 11.77 -0.91 -29.26
C GLY A 207 13.00 -0.52 -28.46
N VAL A 208 13.58 0.63 -28.78
CA VAL A 208 14.67 1.27 -28.01
C VAL A 208 14.11 2.55 -27.39
N ALA A 209 14.48 2.86 -26.15
CA ALA A 209 14.03 4.09 -25.51
C ALA A 209 14.62 5.30 -26.25
N PRO A 210 13.87 6.41 -26.42
CA PRO A 210 14.39 7.60 -27.11
C PRO A 210 15.69 8.14 -26.50
N ASP A 211 15.85 7.99 -25.18
CA ASP A 211 17.03 8.44 -24.43
C ASP A 211 18.30 7.60 -24.72
N ASP A 212 18.14 6.37 -25.25
CA ASP A 212 19.24 5.47 -25.62
C ASP A 212 19.72 5.70 -27.08
N LEU A 213 19.08 6.60 -27.84
CA LEU A 213 19.42 6.85 -29.23
C LEU A 213 20.61 7.82 -29.36
N PRO A 214 21.50 7.63 -30.36
CA PRO A 214 22.58 8.57 -30.65
C PRO A 214 22.07 9.99 -30.93
N SER A 215 22.90 11.00 -30.63
CA SER A 215 22.58 12.38 -30.98
C SER A 215 22.47 12.54 -32.52
N GLY A 216 21.37 13.15 -32.98
CA GLY A 216 21.07 13.31 -34.41
C GLY A 216 20.13 12.26 -35.01
N THR A 217 19.53 11.39 -34.18
CA THR A 217 18.50 10.45 -34.65
C THR A 217 17.16 11.17 -34.81
N GLU A 218 16.58 11.13 -36.00
CA GLU A 218 15.25 11.70 -36.29
C GLU A 218 14.20 10.59 -36.50
N SER A 219 12.93 10.89 -36.21
CA SER A 219 11.83 9.97 -36.47
C SER A 219 11.72 9.72 -37.98
N ALA A 220 11.80 8.45 -38.39
CA ALA A 220 11.64 8.07 -39.79
C ALA A 220 10.24 8.42 -40.35
N TYR A 221 9.25 8.59 -39.47
CA TYR A 221 7.94 9.14 -39.81
C TYR A 221 7.84 10.55 -39.23
N GLY A 222 7.75 11.55 -40.11
CA GLY A 222 7.36 12.91 -39.71
C GLY A 222 6.01 12.89 -39.01
N ALA A 223 5.88 13.72 -37.97
CA ALA A 223 4.68 13.84 -37.15
C ALA A 223 3.41 14.15 -37.97
#